data_AF-A0A7V0ZMP7-F1
#
_entry.id   AF-A0A7V0ZMP7-F1
#
_cell.length_a   1.000
_cell.length_b   1.000
_cell.length_c   1.000
_cell.angle_alpha   90.00
_cell.angle_beta   90.00
_cell.angle_gamma   90.00
#
_symmetry.space_group_name_H-M   'P 1'
#
loop_
_entity.id
_entity.type
_entity.pdbx_description
1 polymer ?
#
loop_
_entity_poly.entity_id
_entity_poly.type
_entity_poly.pdbx_seq_one_letter_code
_entity_poly.pdbx_strand_id
1 'polypeptide(L)'
;MVDQTRPSLRERKFARTRLALAEAAAGHLEVASFETLSVKSLCERVQISEATFFNYFPKKDDLIVYLDRLWTLELNWYGQQAMQQQQGLAVIEALFRYTSIQIQKKPGLMGEIIAHEARSRERHSGPDITVAERMLAFSDLEGIENLSDDSLEGLLRGSLQMAIEMGELPENMAISAAMVGLVSIFYGVPLALQHSNPAAIAAMYRQQLELLWEGLRVVAG
;
A
#
# COMPACT_ATOMS: atom_id res chain seq x y z
N MET A 1 -3.27 17.09 25.20
CA MET A 1 -4.16 15.92 25.21
C MET A 1 -5.22 16.17 24.15
N VAL A 2 -5.07 15.56 22.98
CA VAL A 2 -6.09 15.66 21.93
C VAL A 2 -7.19 14.68 22.32
N ASP A 3 -8.39 15.20 22.55
CA ASP A 3 -9.57 14.39 22.82
C ASP A 3 -9.80 13.45 21.62
N GLN A 4 -9.67 12.14 21.84
CA GLN A 4 -10.08 11.12 20.86
C GLN A 4 -11.61 11.08 20.82
N THR A 5 -12.20 12.13 20.26
CA THR A 5 -13.65 12.28 20.17
C THR A 5 -14.15 11.19 19.23
N ARG A 6 -14.87 10.20 19.77
CA ARG A 6 -15.50 9.13 19.00
C ARG A 6 -16.20 9.71 17.76
N PRO A 7 -15.97 9.17 16.55
CA PRO A 7 -16.58 9.70 15.34
C PRO A 7 -18.11 9.79 15.45
N SER A 8 -18.66 10.90 14.96
CA SER A 8 -20.09 11.16 14.90
C SER A 8 -20.83 10.06 14.10
N LEU A 9 -22.15 9.96 14.29
CA LEU A 9 -22.97 9.03 13.50
C LEU A 9 -22.86 9.31 11.98
N ARG A 10 -22.70 10.58 11.60
CA ARG A 10 -22.54 10.98 10.20
C ARG A 10 -21.20 10.49 9.64
N GLU A 11 -20.10 10.69 10.35
CA GLU A 11 -18.77 10.23 9.94
C GLU A 11 -18.71 8.70 9.85
N ARG A 12 -19.29 7.99 10.83
CA ARG A 12 -19.38 6.52 10.78
C ARG A 12 -20.21 6.02 9.60
N LYS A 13 -21.34 6.67 9.28
CA LYS A 13 -22.13 6.33 8.09
C LYS A 13 -21.36 6.59 6.80
N PHE A 14 -20.68 7.74 6.71
CA PHE A 14 -19.82 8.08 5.58
C PHE A 14 -18.73 7.02 5.35
N ALA A 15 -18.01 6.67 6.42
CA ALA A 15 -16.94 5.68 6.39
C ALA A 15 -17.44 4.29 5.97
N ARG A 16 -18.55 3.81 6.56
CA ARG A 16 -19.14 2.51 6.19
C ARG A 16 -19.48 2.43 4.71
N THR A 17 -20.06 3.49 4.13
CA THR A 17 -20.40 3.49 2.71
C THR A 17 -19.17 3.43 1.81
N ARG A 18 -18.13 4.25 2.08
CA ARG A 18 -16.88 4.22 1.30
C ARG A 18 -16.16 2.88 1.40
N LEU A 19 -16.09 2.31 2.60
CA LEU A 19 -15.49 0.99 2.82
C LEU A 19 -16.28 -0.13 2.14
N ALA A 20 -17.61 -0.09 2.17
CA ALA A 20 -18.43 -1.06 1.44
C ALA A 20 -18.23 -0.98 -0.09
N LEU A 21 -18.08 0.23 -0.63
CA LEU A 21 -17.72 0.43 -2.05
C LEU A 21 -16.33 -0.12 -2.37
N ALA A 22 -15.34 0.15 -1.50
CA ALA A 22 -13.98 -0.38 -1.66
C ALA A 22 -13.93 -1.91 -1.59
N GLU A 23 -14.64 -2.51 -0.63
CA GLU A 23 -14.74 -3.97 -0.51
C GLU A 23 -15.39 -4.60 -1.75
N ALA A 24 -16.51 -4.02 -2.21
CA ALA A 24 -17.20 -4.48 -3.41
C ALA A 24 -16.32 -4.37 -4.67
N ALA A 25 -15.53 -3.29 -4.78
CA ALA A 25 -14.58 -3.10 -5.87
C ALA A 25 -13.42 -4.09 -5.78
N ALA A 26 -12.77 -4.22 -4.62
CA ALA A 26 -11.68 -5.17 -4.40
C ALA A 26 -12.11 -6.61 -4.77
N GLY A 27 -13.33 -7.03 -4.37
CA GLY A 27 -13.87 -8.33 -4.75
C GLY A 27 -14.10 -8.52 -6.26
N HIS A 28 -14.38 -7.45 -7.01
CA HIS A 28 -14.43 -7.50 -8.47
C HIS A 28 -13.03 -7.62 -9.08
N LEU A 29 -12.05 -6.92 -8.52
CA LEU A 29 -10.67 -6.92 -9.04
C LEU A 29 -10.00 -8.30 -9.01
N GLU A 30 -10.43 -9.18 -8.11
CA GLU A 30 -9.93 -10.56 -8.07
C GLU A 30 -10.36 -11.42 -9.27
N VAL A 31 -11.37 -11.01 -10.03
CA VAL A 31 -11.92 -11.79 -11.15
C VAL A 31 -11.95 -11.04 -12.47
N ALA A 32 -11.88 -9.72 -12.46
CA ALA A 32 -11.97 -8.88 -13.65
C ALA A 32 -11.25 -7.54 -13.46
N SER A 33 -10.87 -6.90 -14.56
CA SER A 33 -10.10 -5.66 -14.49
C SER A 33 -10.92 -4.48 -13.96
N PHE A 34 -10.22 -3.44 -13.49
CA PHE A 34 -10.85 -2.20 -13.03
C PHE A 34 -11.60 -1.46 -14.15
N GLU A 35 -11.15 -1.65 -15.40
CA GLU A 35 -11.81 -1.07 -16.56
C GLU A 35 -13.26 -1.57 -16.70
N THR A 36 -13.49 -2.87 -16.50
CA THR A 36 -14.81 -3.50 -16.61
C THR A 36 -15.69 -3.29 -15.37
N LEU A 37 -15.17 -2.64 -14.33
CA LEU A 37 -15.92 -2.32 -13.12
C LEU A 37 -17.01 -1.28 -13.42
N SER A 38 -18.27 -1.66 -13.21
CA SER A 38 -19.45 -0.84 -13.42
C SER A 38 -19.83 -0.10 -12.13
N VAL A 39 -19.86 1.24 -12.17
CA VAL A 39 -20.34 2.08 -11.05
C VAL A 39 -21.77 1.72 -10.69
N LYS A 40 -22.64 1.50 -11.70
CA LYS A 40 -24.02 1.08 -11.48
C LYS A 40 -24.11 -0.22 -10.69
N SER A 41 -23.35 -1.25 -11.09
CA SER A 41 -23.37 -2.56 -10.42
C SER A 41 -22.80 -2.50 -9.00
N LEU A 42 -21.79 -1.67 -8.75
CA LEU A 42 -21.30 -1.37 -7.40
C LEU A 42 -22.38 -0.71 -6.54
N CYS A 43 -23.07 0.29 -7.09
CA CYS A 43 -24.15 1.00 -6.40
C CYS A 43 -25.30 0.07 -6.04
N GLU A 44 -25.71 -0.82 -6.96
CA GLU A 44 -26.73 -1.85 -6.69
C GLU A 44 -26.30 -2.79 -5.55
N ARG A 45 -25.03 -3.25 -5.56
CA ARG A 45 -24.50 -4.14 -4.51
C ARG A 45 -24.45 -3.47 -3.13
N VAL A 46 -24.11 -2.18 -3.07
CA VAL A 46 -24.00 -1.41 -1.82
C VAL A 46 -25.33 -0.71 -1.45
N GLN A 47 -26.38 -0.85 -2.29
CA GLN A 47 -27.71 -0.26 -2.11
C GLN A 47 -27.69 1.27 -2.02
N ILE A 48 -26.97 1.93 -2.94
CA ILE A 48 -26.93 3.38 -3.08
C ILE A 48 -27.25 3.81 -4.51
N SER A 49 -27.47 5.11 -4.73
CA SER A 49 -27.61 5.66 -6.09
C SER A 49 -26.25 6.01 -6.70
N GLU A 50 -26.15 6.08 -8.03
CA GLU A 50 -24.94 6.57 -8.71
C GLU A 50 -24.59 8.01 -8.30
N ALA A 51 -25.60 8.88 -8.10
CA ALA A 51 -25.38 10.23 -7.59
C ALA A 51 -24.74 10.20 -6.19
N THR A 52 -25.15 9.25 -5.34
CA THR A 52 -24.53 9.04 -4.03
C THR A 52 -23.09 8.57 -4.18
N PHE A 53 -22.79 7.65 -5.10
CA PHE A 53 -21.40 7.24 -5.39
C PHE A 53 -20.52 8.43 -5.77
N PHE A 54 -20.96 9.26 -6.73
CA PHE A 54 -20.16 10.41 -7.18
C PHE A 54 -19.99 11.50 -6.13
N ASN A 55 -20.85 11.54 -5.09
CA ASN A 55 -20.62 12.39 -3.91
C ASN A 55 -19.44 11.91 -3.04
N TYR A 56 -19.12 10.62 -3.06
CA TYR A 56 -17.98 10.04 -2.33
C TYR A 56 -16.72 9.97 -3.21
N PHE A 57 -16.89 9.61 -4.48
CA PHE A 57 -15.82 9.41 -5.46
C PHE A 57 -16.17 10.17 -6.74
N PRO A 58 -15.74 11.44 -6.88
CA PRO A 58 -16.07 12.28 -8.04
C PRO A 58 -15.78 11.63 -9.39
N LYS A 59 -14.75 10.78 -9.46
CA LYS A 59 -14.42 9.93 -10.60
C LYS A 59 -14.40 8.46 -10.19
N LYS A 60 -14.66 7.56 -11.15
CA LYS A 60 -14.47 6.12 -10.94
C LYS A 60 -13.05 5.83 -10.44
N ASP A 61 -12.05 6.45 -11.07
CA ASP A 61 -10.63 6.27 -10.76
C ASP A 61 -10.26 6.73 -9.33
N ASP A 62 -11.04 7.59 -8.69
CA ASP A 62 -10.82 7.95 -7.28
C ASP A 62 -11.01 6.73 -6.36
N LEU A 63 -11.73 5.69 -6.81
CA LEU A 63 -11.90 4.44 -6.09
C LEU A 63 -10.64 3.58 -6.09
N ILE A 64 -9.88 3.53 -7.20
CA ILE A 64 -8.62 2.78 -7.21
C ILE A 64 -7.55 3.50 -6.39
N VAL A 65 -7.50 4.84 -6.45
CA VAL A 65 -6.61 5.63 -5.59
C VAL A 65 -6.96 5.45 -4.11
N TYR A 66 -8.25 5.34 -3.78
CA TYR A 66 -8.68 5.07 -2.42
C TYR A 66 -8.28 3.67 -1.93
N LEU A 67 -8.39 2.65 -2.79
CA LEU A 67 -7.92 1.29 -2.47
C LEU A 67 -6.41 1.25 -2.25
N ASP A 68 -5.63 1.91 -3.13
CA ASP A 68 -4.18 2.04 -2.98
C ASP A 68 -3.81 2.73 -1.65
N ARG A 69 -4.53 3.81 -1.30
CA ARG A 69 -4.32 4.50 -0.02
C ARG A 69 -4.64 3.61 1.19
N LEU A 70 -5.71 2.82 1.15
CA LEU A 70 -6.05 1.90 2.25
C LEU A 70 -4.93 0.86 2.42
N TRP A 71 -4.46 0.33 1.31
CA TRP A 71 -3.37 -0.64 1.29
C TRP A 71 -2.04 -0.05 1.78
N THR A 72 -1.68 1.14 1.31
CA THR A 72 -0.48 1.88 1.72
C THR A 72 -0.53 2.27 3.19
N LEU A 73 -1.71 2.67 3.70
CA LEU A 73 -1.90 2.98 5.12
C LEU A 73 -1.61 1.76 6.00
N GLU A 74 -2.17 0.61 5.64
CA GLU A 74 -1.91 -0.65 6.33
C GLU A 74 -0.42 -1.00 6.29
N LEU A 75 0.22 -0.91 5.11
CA LEU A 75 1.65 -1.17 4.93
C LEU A 75 2.53 -0.24 5.79
N ASN A 76 2.21 1.05 5.84
CA ASN A 76 2.91 2.02 6.68
C ASN A 76 2.81 1.66 8.16
N TRP A 77 1.63 1.24 8.64
CA TRP A 77 1.45 0.78 10.01
C TRP A 77 2.36 -0.42 10.30
N TYR A 78 2.37 -1.42 9.42
CA TYR A 78 3.25 -2.59 9.59
C TYR A 78 4.74 -2.22 9.56
N GLY A 79 5.13 -1.25 8.75
CA GLY A 79 6.49 -0.72 8.74
C GLY A 79 6.88 -0.09 10.07
N GLN A 80 6.00 0.74 10.65
CA GLN A 80 6.22 1.33 11.97
C GLN A 80 6.34 0.25 13.05
N GLN A 81 5.51 -0.80 13.00
CA GLN A 81 5.63 -1.94 13.93
C GLN A 81 6.96 -2.68 13.74
N ALA A 82 7.39 -2.89 12.49
CA ALA A 82 8.68 -3.53 12.20
C ALA A 82 9.86 -2.74 12.78
N MET A 83 9.82 -1.40 12.71
CA MET A 83 10.84 -0.53 13.31
C MET A 83 10.94 -0.62 14.84
N GLN A 84 9.90 -1.11 15.53
CA GLN A 84 9.98 -1.35 16.98
C GLN A 84 10.78 -2.61 17.32
N GLN A 85 10.91 -3.54 16.37
CA GLN A 85 11.52 -4.85 16.59
C GLN A 85 12.83 -5.04 15.82
N GLN A 86 13.03 -4.27 14.76
CA GLN A 86 14.10 -4.43 13.78
C GLN A 86 14.64 -3.06 13.37
N GLN A 87 15.84 -3.05 12.78
CA GLN A 87 16.53 -1.85 12.30
C GLN A 87 17.20 -2.15 10.96
N GLY A 88 17.63 -1.11 10.24
CA GLY A 88 18.36 -1.26 8.98
C GLY A 88 17.59 -2.03 7.90
N LEU A 89 18.30 -2.92 7.20
CA LEU A 89 17.77 -3.72 6.09
C LEU A 89 16.63 -4.66 6.51
N ALA A 90 16.65 -5.15 7.75
CA ALA A 90 15.65 -6.08 8.25
C ALA A 90 14.22 -5.48 8.23
N VAL A 91 14.09 -4.18 8.48
CA VAL A 91 12.79 -3.47 8.38
C VAL A 91 12.25 -3.51 6.94
N ILE A 92 13.13 -3.29 5.96
CA ILE A 92 12.78 -3.33 4.54
C ILE A 92 12.36 -4.75 4.15
N GLU A 93 13.11 -5.76 4.57
CA GLU A 93 12.79 -7.17 4.31
C GLU A 93 11.46 -7.57 4.96
N ALA A 94 11.16 -7.06 6.17
CA ALA A 94 9.89 -7.27 6.84
C ALA A 94 8.71 -6.66 6.07
N LEU A 95 8.88 -5.46 5.52
CA LEU A 95 7.89 -4.83 4.67
C LEU A 95 7.62 -5.65 3.41
N PHE A 96 8.65 -6.05 2.66
CA PHE A 96 8.47 -6.85 1.45
C PHE A 96 7.82 -8.21 1.73
N ARG A 97 8.19 -8.85 2.85
CA ARG A 97 7.53 -10.08 3.31
C ARG A 97 6.05 -9.84 3.59
N TYR A 98 5.71 -8.77 4.30
CA TYR A 98 4.32 -8.42 4.58
C TYR A 98 3.54 -8.12 3.29
N THR A 99 4.09 -7.32 2.39
CA THR A 99 3.55 -7.03 1.07
C THR A 99 3.26 -8.32 0.29
N SER A 100 4.17 -9.30 0.31
CA SER A 100 3.95 -10.58 -0.38
C SER A 100 2.74 -11.36 0.14
N ILE A 101 2.49 -11.30 1.46
CA ILE A 101 1.32 -11.96 2.09
C ILE A 101 0.05 -11.25 1.64
N GLN A 102 0.05 -9.92 1.58
CA GLN A 102 -1.12 -9.16 1.15
C GLN A 102 -1.43 -9.37 -0.34
N ILE A 103 -0.41 -9.38 -1.19
CA ILE A 103 -0.59 -9.69 -2.62
C ILE A 103 -1.14 -11.11 -2.81
N GLN A 104 -0.69 -12.09 -2.03
CA GLN A 104 -1.24 -13.46 -2.12
C GLN A 104 -2.71 -13.54 -1.70
N LYS A 105 -3.16 -12.67 -0.77
CA LYS A 105 -4.57 -12.60 -0.37
C LYS A 105 -5.46 -11.94 -1.42
N LYS A 106 -4.93 -10.92 -2.12
CA LYS A 106 -5.66 -10.09 -3.10
C LYS A 106 -4.80 -9.80 -4.34
N PRO A 107 -4.48 -10.82 -5.16
CA PRO A 107 -3.57 -10.64 -6.30
C PRO A 107 -4.13 -9.68 -7.35
N GLY A 108 -5.46 -9.65 -7.55
CA GLY A 108 -6.09 -8.78 -8.53
C GLY A 108 -5.90 -7.30 -8.22
N LEU A 109 -6.01 -6.92 -6.95
CA LEU A 109 -5.82 -5.54 -6.52
C LEU A 109 -4.43 -4.98 -6.85
N MET A 110 -3.36 -5.73 -6.58
CA MET A 110 -1.99 -5.25 -6.83
C MET A 110 -1.73 -4.98 -8.31
N GLY A 111 -2.22 -5.84 -9.20
CA GLY A 111 -2.09 -5.65 -10.64
C GLY A 111 -2.75 -4.36 -11.13
N GLU A 112 -3.92 -4.02 -10.58
CA GLU A 112 -4.65 -2.80 -10.91
C GLU A 112 -4.00 -1.54 -10.33
N ILE A 113 -3.43 -1.62 -9.12
CA ILE A 113 -2.61 -0.53 -8.55
C ILE A 113 -1.41 -0.26 -9.47
N ILE A 114 -0.67 -1.30 -9.87
CA ILE A 114 0.47 -1.16 -10.80
C ILE A 114 0.02 -0.53 -12.13
N ALA A 115 -1.09 -0.98 -12.68
CA ALA A 115 -1.64 -0.44 -13.93
C ALA A 115 -2.12 1.01 -13.79
N HIS A 116 -2.61 1.41 -12.63
CA HIS A 116 -2.97 2.79 -12.33
C HIS A 116 -1.72 3.67 -12.23
N GLU A 117 -0.75 3.29 -11.40
CA GLU A 117 0.51 4.01 -11.20
C GLU A 117 1.27 4.22 -12.52
N ALA A 118 1.34 3.19 -13.37
CA ALA A 118 2.01 3.29 -14.68
C ALA A 118 1.32 4.25 -15.66
N ARG A 119 0.01 4.48 -15.52
CA ARG A 119 -0.76 5.41 -16.38
C ARG A 119 -0.83 6.82 -15.82
N SER A 120 -0.72 6.97 -14.50
CA SER A 120 -0.79 8.25 -13.81
C SER A 120 0.41 9.12 -14.19
N ARG A 121 0.14 10.28 -14.81
CA ARG A 121 1.17 11.27 -15.19
C ARG A 121 1.56 12.21 -14.06
N GLU A 122 0.71 12.30 -13.05
CA GLU A 122 0.87 13.11 -11.84
C GLU A 122 0.45 12.26 -10.64
N ARG A 123 1.04 12.53 -9.47
CA ARG A 123 0.52 11.98 -8.21
C ARG A 123 -0.86 12.59 -7.97
N HIS A 124 -1.90 11.89 -8.35
CA HIS A 124 -3.27 12.36 -8.15
C HIS A 124 -3.58 12.46 -6.65
N SER A 125 -4.05 13.63 -6.21
CA SER A 125 -4.67 13.79 -4.91
C SER A 125 -6.03 13.11 -4.92
N GLY A 126 -6.07 11.80 -4.69
CA GLY A 126 -7.31 11.07 -4.43
C GLY A 126 -7.92 11.43 -3.07
N PRO A 127 -9.03 10.80 -2.70
CA PRO A 127 -9.73 11.14 -1.48
C PRO A 127 -8.97 10.62 -0.25
N ASP A 128 -8.90 11.42 0.82
CA ASP A 128 -8.23 11.04 2.06
C ASP A 128 -8.99 9.95 2.82
N ILE A 129 -8.26 9.23 3.69
CA ILE A 129 -8.83 8.25 4.60
C ILE A 129 -9.06 8.94 5.94
N THR A 130 -10.33 9.16 6.27
CA THR A 130 -10.74 9.80 7.53
C THR A 130 -10.43 8.90 8.73
N VAL A 131 -10.28 9.49 9.92
CA VAL A 131 -10.12 8.77 11.18
C VAL A 131 -11.19 7.68 11.37
N ALA A 132 -12.45 7.99 11.03
CA ALA A 132 -13.54 7.03 11.12
C ALA A 132 -13.35 5.82 10.18
N GLU A 133 -12.80 6.02 8.98
CA GLU A 133 -12.45 4.94 8.06
C GLU A 133 -11.27 4.13 8.58
N ARG A 134 -10.23 4.78 9.12
CA ARG A 134 -9.08 4.08 9.73
C ARG A 134 -9.54 3.15 10.85
N MET A 135 -10.35 3.67 11.78
CA MET A 135 -10.88 2.89 12.91
C MET A 135 -11.80 1.74 12.48
N LEU A 136 -12.55 1.89 11.38
CA LEU A 136 -13.50 0.87 10.92
C LEU A 136 -12.85 -0.19 10.03
N ALA A 137 -11.92 0.20 9.16
CA ALA A 137 -11.25 -0.69 8.22
C ALA A 137 -10.17 -1.55 8.91
N PHE A 138 -9.57 -1.02 9.98
CA PHE A 138 -8.41 -1.61 10.62
C PHE A 138 -8.60 -1.71 12.14
N SER A 139 -9.73 -2.29 12.56
CA SER A 139 -10.09 -2.41 13.99
C SER A 139 -9.03 -3.14 14.83
N ASP A 140 -8.23 -3.98 14.19
CA ASP A 140 -7.25 -4.85 14.83
C ASP A 140 -5.84 -4.23 14.83
N LEU A 141 -5.65 -3.06 14.22
CA LEU A 141 -4.36 -2.37 14.09
C LEU A 141 -4.31 -1.16 15.04
N GLU A 142 -3.84 -1.41 16.26
CA GLU A 142 -3.80 -0.38 17.31
C GLU A 142 -2.98 0.86 16.89
N GLY A 143 -3.56 2.05 17.09
CA GLY A 143 -2.90 3.34 16.83
C GLY A 143 -2.89 3.78 15.37
N ILE A 144 -3.43 2.99 14.44
CA ILE A 144 -3.49 3.34 13.01
C ILE A 144 -4.29 4.62 12.73
N GLU A 145 -5.23 4.98 13.60
CA GLU A 145 -6.02 6.20 13.50
C GLU A 145 -5.20 7.48 13.71
N ASN A 146 -4.04 7.37 14.37
CA ASN A 146 -3.12 8.47 14.64
C ASN A 146 -1.86 8.40 13.78
N LEU A 147 -1.77 7.43 12.86
CA LEU A 147 -0.60 7.27 12.00
C LEU A 147 -0.44 8.52 11.13
N SER A 148 0.70 9.19 11.26
CA SER A 148 1.10 10.28 10.37
C SER A 148 1.08 9.78 8.93
N ASP A 149 0.83 10.69 7.98
CA ASP A 149 0.98 10.39 6.55
C ASP A 149 2.46 10.29 6.14
N ASP A 150 3.34 9.85 7.06
CA ASP A 150 4.73 9.56 6.73
C ASP A 150 4.74 8.53 5.61
N SER A 151 5.17 8.99 4.44
CA SER A 151 5.17 8.16 3.24
C SER A 151 6.05 6.93 3.45
N LEU A 152 5.64 5.80 2.89
CA LEU A 152 6.46 4.59 2.79
C LEU A 152 7.88 4.90 2.30
N GLU A 153 8.01 5.90 1.42
CA GLU A 153 9.29 6.43 0.94
C GLU A 153 10.19 6.91 2.09
N GLY A 154 9.65 7.69 3.04
CA GLY A 154 10.37 8.18 4.20
C GLY A 154 10.83 7.05 5.12
N LEU A 155 9.96 6.04 5.31
CA LEU A 155 10.32 4.84 6.07
C LEU A 155 11.48 4.09 5.41
N LEU A 156 11.36 3.75 4.13
CA LEU A 156 12.42 3.04 3.39
C LEU A 156 13.74 3.82 3.39
N ARG A 157 13.68 5.13 3.18
CA ARG A 157 14.85 6.01 3.25
C ARG A 157 15.49 6.00 4.64
N GLY A 158 14.69 6.09 5.70
CA GLY A 158 15.16 6.02 7.08
C GLY A 158 15.81 4.67 7.40
N SER A 159 15.22 3.57 6.93
CA SER A 159 15.80 2.22 7.10
C SER A 159 17.12 2.05 6.34
N LEU A 160 17.24 2.60 5.12
CA LEU A 160 18.51 2.60 4.38
C LEU A 160 19.60 3.43 5.09
N GLN A 161 19.23 4.58 5.64
CA GLN A 161 20.16 5.41 6.42
C GLN A 161 20.64 4.67 7.68
N MET A 162 19.72 4.03 8.40
CA MET A 162 20.06 3.19 9.56
C MET A 162 20.96 2.02 9.17
N ALA A 163 20.72 1.37 8.02
CA ALA A 163 21.57 0.28 7.52
C ALA A 163 23.02 0.75 7.25
N ILE A 164 23.21 1.98 6.77
CA ILE A 164 24.54 2.58 6.62
C ILE A 164 25.18 2.80 8.01
N GLU A 165 24.46 3.41 8.94
CA GLU A 165 24.96 3.69 10.30
C GLU A 165 25.36 2.41 11.06
N MET A 166 24.67 1.31 10.80
CA MET A 166 24.97 -0.01 11.37
C MET A 166 26.07 -0.79 10.62
N GLY A 167 26.57 -0.26 9.50
CA GLY A 167 27.58 -0.92 8.66
C GLY A 167 27.05 -2.10 7.84
N GLU A 168 25.73 -2.22 7.67
CA GLU A 168 25.11 -3.24 6.80
C GLU A 168 25.28 -2.89 5.31
N LEU A 169 25.41 -1.59 5.02
CA LEU A 169 25.69 -1.00 3.71
C LEU A 169 26.85 0.01 3.80
N PRO A 170 27.60 0.26 2.70
CA PRO A 170 28.73 1.20 2.69
C PRO A 170 28.31 2.67 2.91
N GLU A 171 29.18 3.46 3.55
CA GLU A 171 28.93 4.89 3.88
C GLU A 171 28.69 5.79 2.65
N ASN A 172 29.32 5.46 1.53
CA ASN A 172 29.22 6.20 0.27
C ASN A 172 28.12 5.67 -0.68
N MET A 173 27.25 4.78 -0.19
CA MET A 173 26.14 4.23 -0.96
C MET A 173 25.15 5.32 -1.40
N ALA A 174 24.77 5.29 -2.67
CA ALA A 174 23.77 6.21 -3.21
C ALA A 174 22.35 5.78 -2.82
N ILE A 175 21.80 6.37 -1.75
CA ILE A 175 20.44 6.09 -1.26
C ILE A 175 19.39 6.21 -2.38
N SER A 176 19.55 7.16 -3.30
CA SER A 176 18.64 7.32 -4.45
C SER A 176 18.64 6.09 -5.37
N ALA A 177 19.79 5.47 -5.62
CA ALA A 177 19.90 4.26 -6.43
C ALA A 177 19.26 3.07 -5.71
N ALA A 178 19.49 2.94 -4.40
CA ALA A 178 18.86 1.91 -3.57
C ALA A 178 17.33 2.07 -3.58
N MET A 179 16.81 3.29 -3.45
CA MET A 179 15.38 3.57 -3.52
C MET A 179 14.77 3.19 -4.87
N VAL A 180 15.44 3.51 -5.99
CA VAL A 180 15.00 3.08 -7.32
C VAL A 180 14.99 1.56 -7.43
N GLY A 181 16.01 0.89 -6.92
CA GLY A 181 16.08 -0.58 -6.86
C GLY A 181 14.91 -1.16 -6.08
N LEU A 182 14.63 -0.64 -4.89
CA LEU A 182 13.52 -1.08 -4.04
C LEU A 182 12.17 -0.92 -4.72
N VAL A 183 11.88 0.26 -5.29
CA VAL A 183 10.61 0.50 -6.02
C VAL A 183 10.49 -0.42 -7.23
N SER A 184 11.60 -0.65 -7.94
CA SER A 184 11.64 -1.56 -9.09
C SER A 184 11.34 -3.00 -8.69
N ILE A 185 11.90 -3.48 -7.59
CA ILE A 185 11.60 -4.83 -7.06
C ILE A 185 10.15 -4.90 -6.60
N PHE A 186 9.70 -3.89 -5.84
CA PHE A 186 8.38 -3.84 -5.22
C PHE A 186 7.26 -4.04 -6.23
N TYR A 187 7.29 -3.33 -7.36
CA TYR A 187 6.30 -3.47 -8.43
C TYR A 187 6.67 -4.52 -9.49
N GLY A 188 7.96 -4.69 -9.78
CA GLY A 188 8.43 -5.58 -10.85
C GLY A 188 8.20 -7.06 -10.56
N VAL A 189 8.43 -7.50 -9.32
CA VAL A 189 8.23 -8.92 -8.95
C VAL A 189 6.77 -9.35 -9.05
N PRO A 190 5.79 -8.63 -8.47
CA PRO A 190 4.37 -8.97 -8.64
C PRO A 190 3.96 -8.93 -10.12
N LEU A 191 4.37 -7.90 -10.86
CA LEU A 191 4.05 -7.76 -12.27
C LEU A 191 4.54 -8.97 -13.11
N ALA A 192 5.74 -9.46 -12.82
CA ALA A 192 6.33 -10.60 -13.51
C ALA A 192 5.69 -11.96 -13.14
N LEU A 193 5.19 -12.10 -11.91
CA LEU A 193 4.74 -13.38 -11.36
C LEU A 193 3.21 -13.54 -11.25
N GLN A 194 2.43 -12.46 -11.32
CA GLN A 194 0.99 -12.46 -11.05
C GLN A 194 0.18 -13.47 -11.89
N HIS A 195 0.60 -13.78 -13.12
CA HIS A 195 -0.11 -14.74 -13.99
C HIS A 195 0.51 -16.15 -14.01
N SER A 196 1.77 -16.27 -13.61
CA SER A 196 2.55 -17.50 -13.77
C SER A 196 2.70 -18.26 -12.45
N ASN A 197 3.07 -17.56 -11.38
CA ASN A 197 3.29 -18.16 -10.07
C ASN A 197 3.21 -17.13 -8.92
N PRO A 198 2.00 -16.66 -8.53
CA PRO A 198 1.83 -15.71 -7.42
C PRO A 198 2.41 -16.21 -6.09
N ALA A 199 2.39 -17.52 -5.85
CA ALA A 199 2.93 -18.13 -4.63
C ALA A 199 4.45 -17.94 -4.49
N ALA A 200 5.17 -17.70 -5.59
CA ALA A 200 6.61 -17.46 -5.58
C ALA A 200 7.01 -16.01 -5.25
N ILE A 201 6.06 -15.06 -5.15
CA ILE A 201 6.37 -13.63 -4.92
C ILE A 201 7.21 -13.43 -3.65
N ALA A 202 6.87 -14.12 -2.55
CA ALA A 202 7.62 -14.00 -1.29
C ALA A 202 9.09 -14.45 -1.43
N ALA A 203 9.31 -15.59 -2.10
CA ALA A 203 10.66 -16.10 -2.34
C ALA A 203 11.44 -15.19 -3.29
N MET A 204 10.77 -14.67 -4.33
CA MET A 204 11.39 -13.79 -5.31
C MET A 204 11.75 -12.43 -4.71
N TYR A 205 10.90 -11.83 -3.88
CA TYR A 205 11.27 -10.60 -3.16
C TYR A 205 12.53 -10.77 -2.34
N ARG A 206 12.62 -11.83 -1.53
CA ARG A 206 13.83 -12.11 -0.74
C ARG A 206 15.07 -12.22 -1.62
N GLN A 207 15.01 -13.01 -2.69
CA GLN A 207 16.13 -13.17 -3.61
C GLN A 207 16.52 -11.87 -4.31
N GLN A 208 15.55 -11.06 -4.75
CA GLN A 208 15.83 -9.78 -5.40
C GLN A 208 16.42 -8.76 -4.44
N LEU A 209 15.98 -8.74 -3.17
CA LEU A 209 16.58 -7.91 -2.13
C LEU A 209 18.02 -8.33 -1.82
N GLU A 210 18.29 -9.64 -1.68
CA GLU A 210 19.65 -10.16 -1.50
C GLU A 210 20.57 -9.70 -2.65
N LEU A 211 20.13 -9.81 -3.91
CA LEU A 211 20.88 -9.32 -5.06
C LEU A 211 21.13 -7.80 -5.03
N LEU A 212 20.13 -7.03 -4.62
CA LEU A 212 20.26 -5.58 -4.49
C LEU A 212 21.29 -5.22 -3.42
N TRP A 213 21.23 -5.86 -2.24
CA TRP A 213 22.15 -5.58 -1.14
C TRP A 213 23.59 -5.93 -1.49
N GLU A 214 23.83 -7.11 -2.08
CA GLU A 214 25.16 -7.49 -2.56
C GLU A 214 25.67 -6.54 -3.64
N GLY A 215 24.82 -6.17 -4.60
CA GLY A 215 25.17 -5.19 -5.63
C GLY A 215 25.56 -3.82 -5.06
N LEU A 216 24.81 -3.32 -4.08
CA LEU A 216 25.09 -2.05 -3.42
C LEU A 216 26.37 -2.08 -2.58
N ARG A 217 26.71 -3.22 -1.96
CA ARG A 217 27.98 -3.41 -1.24
C ARG A 217 29.19 -3.35 -2.17
N VAL A 218 29.08 -3.93 -3.36
CA VAL A 218 30.18 -3.98 -4.35
C VAL A 218 30.37 -2.66 -5.09
N VAL A 219 29.29 -1.97 -5.47
CA VAL A 219 29.40 -0.72 -6.26
C VAL A 219 29.91 0.45 -5.43
N ALA A 220 29.68 0.42 -4.11
CA ALA A 220 30.13 1.47 -3.20
C ALA A 220 31.43 1.12 -2.46
N GLY A 221 31.84 -0.15 -2.37
CA GLY A 221 33.14 -0.55 -1.82
C GLY A 221 34.31 -0.24 -2.76
#